data_AF-W2TYP8-F1
#
_entry.id   AF-W2TYP8-F1
#
_cell.length_a   1.000
_cell.length_b   1.000
_cell.length_c   1.000
_cell.angle_alpha   90.00
_cell.angle_beta   90.00
_cell.angle_gamma   90.00
#
_symmetry.space_group_name_H-M   'P 1'
#
loop_
_entity.id
_entity.type
_entity.pdbx_description
1 polymer ?
#
loop_
_entity_poly.entity_id
_entity_poly.type
_entity_poly.pdbx_seq_one_letter_code
_entity_poly.pdbx_strand_id
1 'polypeptide(L)'
;MSELSRYCLAAGITKPKLLFVGGGNMASALANGCVSSGIIVLAVKPQARHDVIDSMLSDNTNLANCPLIISILAGIDEKILEKELKSVGYLGPIVRLFPNTAVAIGSGASILCAEPNVYMFIESLADGGVFVGCSRESALKLAAQTVMGAAEMVLESSEHPAVLKDKVCSPGGTTIAGLRELERSGFRSAVIEAVKAATDRANSMS
;
A
#
# COMPACT_ATOMS: atom_id res chain seq x y z
N MET A 1 -12.18 13.30 -10.27
CA MET A 1 -12.51 11.89 -10.57
C MET A 1 -11.41 11.05 -9.95
N SER A 2 -11.70 10.14 -9.01
CA SER A 2 -10.66 9.38 -8.31
C SER A 2 -9.98 8.37 -9.25
N GLU A 3 -8.74 7.98 -8.95
CA GLU A 3 -8.01 6.90 -9.65
C GLU A 3 -8.87 5.63 -9.78
N LEU A 4 -9.56 5.25 -8.70
CA LEU A 4 -10.48 4.12 -8.69
C LEU A 4 -11.57 4.25 -9.76
N SER A 5 -12.17 5.44 -9.93
CA SER A 5 -13.17 5.66 -10.99
C SER A 5 -12.61 5.46 -12.40
N ARG A 6 -11.34 5.81 -12.64
CA ARG A 6 -10.68 5.58 -13.95
C ARG A 6 -10.46 4.09 -14.20
N TYR A 7 -9.97 3.34 -13.22
CA TYR A 7 -9.82 1.88 -13.34
C TYR A 7 -11.18 1.18 -13.52
N CYS A 8 -12.20 1.59 -12.77
CA CYS A 8 -13.57 1.09 -12.94
C CYS A 8 -14.06 1.31 -14.38
N LEU A 9 -13.91 2.53 -14.92
CA LEU A 9 -14.30 2.84 -16.30
C LEU A 9 -13.53 2.02 -17.33
N ALA A 10 -12.21 1.85 -17.16
CA ALA A 10 -11.37 1.02 -18.02
C ALA A 10 -11.79 -0.46 -17.99
N ALA A 11 -12.28 -0.95 -16.84
CA ALA A 11 -12.83 -2.28 -16.65
C ALA A 11 -14.33 -2.40 -17.01
N GLY A 12 -14.96 -1.36 -17.60
CA GLY A 12 -16.37 -1.38 -18.00
C GLY A 12 -17.38 -1.24 -16.86
N ILE A 13 -16.96 -0.84 -15.66
CA ILE A 13 -17.76 -0.75 -14.45
C ILE A 13 -18.34 0.67 -14.28
N THR A 14 -19.65 0.83 -14.45
CA THR A 14 -20.34 2.13 -14.35
C THR A 14 -20.87 2.46 -12.95
N LYS A 15 -21.12 1.44 -12.11
CA LYS A 15 -21.45 1.56 -10.68
C LYS A 15 -20.73 0.46 -9.90
N PRO A 16 -19.53 0.72 -9.35
CA PRO A 16 -18.76 -0.32 -8.66
C PRO A 16 -19.45 -0.73 -7.35
N LYS A 17 -19.78 -2.02 -7.22
CA LYS A 17 -20.04 -2.64 -5.92
C LYS A 17 -18.71 -3.22 -5.40
N LEU A 18 -18.17 -2.66 -4.32
CA LEU A 18 -16.94 -3.16 -3.74
C LEU A 18 -17.27 -4.27 -2.73
N LEU A 19 -16.70 -5.44 -2.91
CA LEU A 19 -16.85 -6.56 -1.99
C LEU A 19 -15.50 -7.03 -1.48
N PHE A 20 -15.37 -7.13 -0.16
CA PHE A 20 -14.21 -7.72 0.48
C PHE A 20 -14.47 -9.19 0.78
N VAL A 21 -13.64 -10.06 0.21
CA VAL A 21 -13.62 -11.48 0.52
C VAL A 21 -12.54 -11.69 1.59
N GLY A 22 -12.99 -11.81 2.84
CA GLY A 22 -12.20 -12.25 3.99
C GLY A 22 -12.12 -13.77 4.10
N GLY A 23 -11.33 -14.29 5.04
CA GLY A 23 -11.17 -15.75 5.23
C GLY A 23 -12.43 -16.43 5.76
N GLY A 24 -12.67 -17.68 5.35
CA GLY A 24 -13.76 -18.56 5.81
C GLY A 24 -14.85 -18.85 4.75
N ASN A 25 -15.79 -19.74 5.09
CA ASN A 25 -16.81 -20.30 4.18
C ASN A 25 -17.85 -19.30 3.64
N MET A 26 -17.77 -18.00 3.97
CA MET A 26 -18.66 -16.97 3.44
C MET A 26 -18.17 -16.38 2.09
N ALA A 27 -16.99 -16.78 1.63
CA ALA A 27 -16.37 -16.24 0.43
C ALA A 27 -17.21 -16.48 -0.85
N SER A 28 -17.78 -17.67 -1.00
CA SER A 28 -18.60 -18.09 -2.14
C SER A 28 -19.94 -17.35 -2.23
N ALA A 29 -20.66 -17.24 -1.11
CA ALA A 29 -21.94 -16.53 -1.03
C ALA A 29 -21.81 -15.05 -1.38
N LEU A 30 -20.73 -14.42 -0.91
CA LEU A 30 -20.41 -13.04 -1.21
C LEU A 30 -19.99 -12.87 -2.67
N ALA A 31 -19.09 -13.73 -3.17
CA ALA A 31 -18.62 -13.70 -4.54
C ALA A 31 -19.76 -13.82 -5.56
N ASN A 32 -20.68 -14.78 -5.38
CA ASN A 32 -21.85 -14.98 -6.23
C ASN A 32 -22.75 -13.73 -6.33
N GLY A 33 -22.87 -12.94 -5.25
CA GLY A 33 -23.65 -11.70 -5.23
C GLY A 33 -23.00 -10.52 -5.98
N CYS A 34 -21.71 -10.60 -6.31
CA CYS A 34 -20.94 -9.51 -6.92
C CYS A 34 -20.35 -9.83 -8.31
N VAL A 35 -20.51 -11.06 -8.82
CA VAL A 35 -19.90 -11.51 -10.08
C VAL A 35 -20.17 -10.58 -11.26
N SER A 36 -21.38 -10.05 -11.42
CA SER A 36 -21.77 -9.30 -12.63
C SER A 36 -21.66 -7.77 -12.52
N SER A 37 -21.38 -7.22 -11.34
CA SER A 37 -21.39 -5.75 -11.13
C SER A 37 -20.40 -5.25 -10.08
N GLY A 38 -19.51 -6.11 -9.57
CA GLY A 38 -18.65 -5.79 -8.44
C GLY A 38 -17.16 -5.95 -8.72
N ILE A 39 -16.37 -5.14 -8.00
CA ILE A 39 -14.95 -5.37 -7.81
C ILE A 39 -14.80 -6.30 -6.60
N ILE A 40 -14.10 -7.41 -6.77
CA ILE A 40 -13.81 -8.34 -5.68
C ILE A 40 -12.42 -8.04 -5.13
N VAL A 41 -12.33 -7.76 -3.83
CA VAL A 41 -11.07 -7.57 -3.11
C VAL A 41 -10.74 -8.83 -2.32
N LEU A 42 -9.70 -9.56 -2.72
CA LEU A 42 -9.19 -10.73 -2.01
C LEU A 42 -8.32 -10.27 -0.83
N ALA A 43 -8.92 -10.27 0.36
CA ALA A 43 -8.37 -9.73 1.60
C ALA A 43 -8.17 -10.81 2.65
N VAL A 44 -7.44 -11.87 2.28
CA VAL A 44 -7.14 -13.00 3.18
C VAL A 44 -5.66 -13.11 3.49
N LYS A 45 -5.34 -13.84 4.55
CA LYS A 45 -3.95 -14.23 4.80
C LYS A 45 -3.48 -15.17 3.67
N PRO A 46 -2.23 -15.08 3.19
CA PRO A 46 -1.71 -15.93 2.12
C PRO A 46 -1.89 -17.44 2.37
N GLN A 47 -1.86 -17.85 3.64
CA GLN A 47 -2.05 -19.24 4.07
C GLN A 47 -3.51 -19.71 3.91
N ALA A 48 -4.47 -18.82 4.12
CA ALA A 48 -5.90 -19.10 4.06
C ALA A 48 -6.48 -18.98 2.63
N ARG A 49 -5.65 -18.73 1.62
CA ARG A 49 -6.11 -18.55 0.24
C ARG A 49 -6.70 -19.83 -0.35
N HIS A 50 -6.12 -20.99 -0.02
CA HIS A 50 -6.57 -22.29 -0.54
C HIS A 50 -8.00 -22.56 -0.07
N ASP A 51 -8.28 -22.36 1.22
CA ASP A 51 -9.63 -22.52 1.78
C ASP A 51 -10.68 -21.66 1.06
N VAL A 52 -10.31 -20.44 0.65
CA VAL A 52 -11.20 -19.55 -0.11
C VAL A 52 -11.46 -20.09 -1.51
N ILE A 53 -10.40 -20.48 -2.23
CA ILE A 53 -10.52 -21.04 -3.59
C ILE A 53 -11.30 -22.37 -3.55
N ASP A 54 -10.98 -23.24 -2.60
CA ASP A 54 -11.65 -24.53 -2.41
C ASP A 54 -13.13 -24.36 -2.07
N SER A 55 -13.48 -23.38 -1.22
CA SER A 55 -14.89 -23.04 -0.93
C SER A 55 -15.61 -22.47 -2.16
N MET A 56 -14.93 -21.69 -3.01
CA MET A 56 -15.52 -21.21 -4.26
C MET A 56 -15.76 -22.36 -5.24
N LEU A 57 -14.82 -23.31 -5.32
CA LEU A 57 -14.94 -24.51 -6.15
C LEU A 57 -16.06 -25.44 -5.65
N SER A 58 -16.15 -25.69 -4.33
CA SER A 58 -17.19 -26.56 -3.75
C SER A 58 -18.60 -26.04 -4.01
N ASP A 59 -18.75 -24.72 -4.04
CA ASP A 59 -20.05 -24.06 -4.18
C ASP A 59 -20.39 -23.74 -5.66
N ASN A 60 -19.62 -24.28 -6.62
CA ASN A 60 -19.76 -23.99 -8.06
C ASN A 60 -19.79 -22.48 -8.37
N THR A 61 -19.03 -21.68 -7.61
CA THR A 61 -18.91 -20.25 -7.84
C THR A 61 -18.17 -20.02 -9.16
N ASN A 62 -18.75 -19.21 -10.06
CA ASN A 62 -18.15 -18.88 -11.35
C ASN A 62 -17.90 -17.39 -11.46
N LEU A 63 -16.63 -17.01 -11.59
CA LEU A 63 -16.19 -15.62 -11.68
C LEU A 63 -15.99 -15.11 -13.12
N ALA A 64 -16.46 -15.82 -14.14
CA ALA A 64 -16.24 -15.46 -15.55
C ALA A 64 -16.72 -14.05 -15.93
N ASN A 65 -17.78 -13.55 -15.29
CA ASN A 65 -18.29 -12.20 -15.54
C ASN A 65 -17.74 -11.13 -14.59
N CYS A 66 -16.82 -11.49 -13.68
CA CYS A 66 -16.23 -10.54 -12.75
C CYS A 66 -15.31 -9.57 -13.52
N PRO A 67 -15.58 -8.26 -13.45
CA PRO A 67 -14.85 -7.28 -14.25
C PRO A 67 -13.43 -7.01 -13.73
N LEU A 68 -13.18 -7.18 -12.42
CA LEU A 68 -11.91 -6.86 -11.78
C LEU A 68 -11.76 -7.58 -10.44
N ILE A 69 -10.60 -8.20 -10.24
CA ILE A 69 -10.15 -8.70 -8.94
C ILE A 69 -8.99 -7.85 -8.44
N ILE A 70 -9.10 -7.34 -7.22
CA ILE A 70 -8.02 -6.70 -6.48
C ILE A 70 -7.49 -7.68 -5.44
N SER A 71 -6.21 -8.01 -5.47
CA SER A 71 -5.58 -8.89 -4.48
C SER A 71 -4.70 -8.10 -3.53
N ILE A 72 -4.92 -8.26 -2.22
CA ILE A 72 -4.03 -7.74 -1.17
C ILE A 72 -3.12 -8.81 -0.54
N LEU A 73 -3.06 -9.98 -1.17
CA LEU A 73 -2.26 -11.11 -0.71
C LEU A 73 -0.77 -10.80 -0.84
N ALA A 74 -0.08 -10.68 0.30
CA ALA A 74 1.37 -10.54 0.32
C ALA A 74 2.08 -11.86 0.01
N GLY A 75 3.16 -11.83 -0.78
CA GLY A 75 4.06 -12.98 -0.96
C GLY A 75 3.52 -14.14 -1.78
N ILE A 76 2.50 -13.93 -2.62
CA ILE A 76 2.01 -14.91 -3.61
C ILE A 76 2.50 -14.53 -5.00
N ASP A 77 2.98 -15.47 -5.80
CA ASP A 77 3.34 -15.23 -7.20
C ASP A 77 2.08 -14.96 -8.05
N GLU A 78 2.20 -14.02 -8.99
CA GLU A 78 1.07 -13.60 -9.84
C GLU A 78 0.54 -14.75 -10.71
N LYS A 79 1.42 -15.60 -11.25
CA LYS A 79 1.04 -16.75 -12.07
C LYS A 79 0.32 -17.80 -11.24
N ILE A 80 0.72 -17.98 -9.99
CA ILE A 80 0.03 -18.88 -9.05
C ILE A 80 -1.39 -18.36 -8.82
N LEU A 81 -1.54 -17.08 -8.47
CA LEU A 81 -2.84 -16.47 -8.24
C LEU A 81 -3.73 -16.51 -9.49
N GLU A 82 -3.17 -16.20 -10.66
CA GLU A 82 -3.88 -16.32 -11.94
C GLU A 82 -4.38 -17.74 -12.19
N LYS A 83 -3.55 -18.76 -11.94
CA LYS A 83 -3.93 -20.16 -12.14
C LYS A 83 -5.06 -20.57 -11.20
N GLU A 84 -4.97 -20.17 -9.93
CA GLU A 84 -6.02 -20.42 -8.92
C GLU A 84 -7.32 -19.72 -9.32
N LEU A 85 -7.28 -18.47 -9.77
CA LEU A 85 -8.46 -17.72 -10.20
C LEU A 85 -9.08 -18.25 -11.50
N LYS A 86 -8.25 -18.72 -12.45
CA LYS A 86 -8.73 -19.39 -13.66
C LYS A 86 -9.51 -20.67 -13.33
N SER A 87 -9.17 -21.35 -12.24
CA SER A 87 -9.87 -22.57 -11.80
C SER A 87 -11.31 -22.30 -11.36
N VAL A 88 -11.60 -21.10 -10.84
CA VAL A 88 -12.95 -20.63 -10.47
C VAL A 88 -13.60 -19.81 -11.60
N GLY A 89 -13.11 -19.95 -12.83
CA GLY A 89 -13.67 -19.35 -14.04
C GLY A 89 -13.29 -17.89 -14.28
N TYR A 90 -12.40 -17.29 -13.48
CA TYR A 90 -11.99 -15.90 -13.67
C TYR A 90 -11.00 -15.74 -14.82
N LEU A 91 -11.30 -14.84 -15.76
CA LEU A 91 -10.44 -14.53 -16.92
C LEU A 91 -10.13 -13.03 -17.07
N GLY A 92 -10.56 -12.22 -16.09
CA GLY A 92 -10.41 -10.77 -16.12
C GLY A 92 -9.05 -10.26 -15.61
N PRO A 93 -8.87 -8.93 -15.57
CA PRO A 93 -7.65 -8.28 -15.09
C PRO A 93 -7.48 -8.40 -13.56
N ILE A 94 -6.28 -8.75 -13.11
CA ILE A 94 -5.92 -8.79 -11.68
C ILE A 94 -5.10 -7.55 -11.34
N VAL A 95 -5.51 -6.81 -10.30
CA VAL A 95 -4.74 -5.70 -9.74
C VAL A 95 -4.21 -6.11 -8.38
N ARG A 96 -2.91 -5.93 -8.14
CA ARG A 96 -2.31 -6.21 -6.82
C ARG A 96 -2.12 -4.91 -6.05
N LEU A 97 -2.62 -4.89 -4.82
CA LEU A 97 -2.40 -3.82 -3.86
C LEU A 97 -1.62 -4.40 -2.68
N PHE A 98 -0.62 -3.68 -2.18
CA PHE A 98 0.05 -4.04 -0.93
C PHE A 98 -0.31 -2.95 0.07
N PRO A 99 -1.48 -3.04 0.71
CA PRO A 99 -1.91 -2.04 1.68
C PRO A 99 -0.97 -2.07 2.88
N ASN A 100 -0.61 -0.89 3.40
CA ASN A 100 0.01 -0.76 4.70
C ASN A 100 -1.04 -0.70 5.83
N THR A 101 -0.59 -0.89 7.06
CA THR A 101 -1.40 -0.80 8.30
C THR A 101 -2.18 0.51 8.42
N ALA A 102 -1.67 1.60 7.84
CA ALA A 102 -2.32 2.91 7.82
C ALA A 102 -3.68 2.91 7.08
N VAL A 103 -4.02 1.87 6.31
CA VAL A 103 -5.39 1.67 5.79
C VAL A 103 -6.43 1.66 6.90
N ALA A 104 -6.11 1.17 8.10
CA ALA A 104 -7.04 1.12 9.23
C ALA A 104 -7.52 2.50 9.70
N ILE A 105 -6.74 3.56 9.43
CA ILE A 105 -7.06 4.94 9.79
C ILE A 105 -7.43 5.80 8.56
N GLY A 106 -7.65 5.17 7.40
CA GLY A 106 -7.98 5.88 6.15
C GLY A 106 -6.80 6.57 5.46
N SER A 107 -5.58 6.41 5.98
CA SER A 107 -4.35 7.02 5.44
C SER A 107 -3.45 5.99 4.73
N GLY A 108 -4.06 4.93 4.20
CA GLY A 108 -3.35 3.84 3.56
C GLY A 108 -2.68 4.24 2.25
N ALA A 109 -1.49 3.71 2.00
CA ALA A 109 -0.81 3.77 0.71
C ALA A 109 -0.57 2.35 0.19
N SER A 110 -0.62 2.16 -1.14
CA SER A 110 -0.36 0.86 -1.77
C SER A 110 0.84 0.95 -2.72
N ILE A 111 1.93 0.24 -2.34
CA ILE A 111 3.26 0.07 -2.99
C ILE A 111 4.06 1.38 -3.18
N LEU A 112 5.15 1.66 -2.46
CA LEU A 112 6.50 1.13 -2.75
C LEU A 112 7.46 1.16 -1.52
N CYS A 113 7.03 1.71 -0.38
CA CYS A 113 7.82 1.76 0.85
C CYS A 113 7.16 0.95 1.95
N ALA A 114 7.92 0.04 2.56
CA ALA A 114 7.48 -0.68 3.75
C ALA A 114 7.23 0.33 4.88
N GLU A 115 6.03 0.31 5.46
CA GLU A 115 5.65 1.11 6.63
C GLU A 115 6.68 1.08 7.79
N PRO A 116 7.41 -0.02 8.05
CA PRO A 116 8.48 -0.04 9.05
C PRO A 116 9.62 0.96 8.79
N ASN A 117 9.91 1.31 7.53
CA ASN A 117 10.92 2.31 7.21
C ASN A 117 10.50 3.71 7.67
N VAL A 118 9.20 4.02 7.59
CA VAL A 118 8.65 5.31 8.04
C VAL A 118 8.62 5.37 9.55
N TYR A 119 8.31 4.28 10.24
CA TYR A 119 8.42 4.22 11.70
C TYR A 119 9.85 4.37 12.20
N MET A 120 10.80 3.70 11.56
CA MET A 120 12.23 3.89 11.86
C MET A 120 12.66 5.34 11.64
N PHE A 121 12.13 6.01 10.60
CA PHE A 121 12.40 7.43 10.37
C PHE A 121 11.82 8.33 11.47
N ILE A 122 10.57 8.10 11.88
CA ILE A 122 9.93 8.83 13.00
C ILE A 122 10.69 8.60 14.31
N GLU A 123 11.09 7.38 14.59
CA GLU A 123 11.89 7.01 15.76
C GLU A 123 13.25 7.73 15.74
N SER A 124 13.93 7.72 14.59
CA SER A 124 15.22 8.41 14.40
C SER A 124 15.11 9.92 14.60
N LEU A 125 14.03 10.54 14.12
CA LEU A 125 13.74 11.95 14.37
C LEU A 125 13.49 12.23 15.85
N ALA A 126 12.75 11.36 16.53
CA ALA A 126 12.48 11.48 17.96
C ALA A 126 13.76 11.31 18.79
N ASP A 127 14.63 10.36 18.44
CA ASP A 127 15.96 10.20 19.04
C ASP A 127 16.83 11.44 18.85
N GLY A 128 16.82 12.03 17.65
CA GLY A 128 17.49 13.30 17.39
C GLY A 128 16.95 14.43 18.26
N GLY A 129 15.62 14.51 18.42
CA GLY A 129 14.96 15.46 19.32
C GLY A 129 15.38 15.29 20.78
N VAL A 130 15.44 14.05 21.27
CA VAL A 130 15.92 13.74 22.63
C VAL A 130 17.38 14.11 22.79
N PHE A 131 18.22 13.82 21.80
CA PHE A 131 19.64 14.17 21.81
C PHE A 131 19.87 15.68 21.95
N VAL A 132 18.99 16.50 21.37
CA VAL A 132 19.05 17.98 21.50
C VAL A 132 18.25 18.54 22.67
N GLY A 133 17.72 17.68 23.56
CA GLY A 133 17.13 18.07 24.84
C GLY A 133 15.60 18.05 24.94
N CYS A 134 14.89 17.51 23.94
CA CYS A 134 13.43 17.31 24.06
C CYS A 134 13.08 16.14 24.98
N SER A 135 11.90 16.18 25.60
CA SER A 135 11.36 14.99 26.25
C SER A 135 11.04 13.92 25.19
N ARG A 136 11.19 12.64 25.53
CA ARG A 136 10.87 11.52 24.64
C ARG A 136 9.44 11.61 24.09
N GLU A 137 8.50 11.94 24.96
CA GLU A 137 7.08 12.04 24.61
C GLU A 137 6.84 13.16 23.58
N SER A 138 7.37 14.36 23.84
CA SER A 138 7.23 15.50 22.93
C SER A 138 7.96 15.24 21.61
N ALA A 139 9.17 14.69 21.65
CA ALA A 139 9.96 14.39 20.46
C ALA A 139 9.23 13.41 19.53
N LEU A 140 8.61 12.36 20.08
CA LEU A 140 7.85 11.39 19.28
C LEU A 140 6.62 12.01 18.63
N LYS A 141 5.83 12.78 19.39
CA LYS A 141 4.62 13.47 18.87
C LYS A 141 4.98 14.47 17.77
N LEU A 142 6.03 15.27 17.98
CA LEU A 142 6.51 16.24 17.00
C LEU A 142 7.07 15.56 15.76
N ALA A 143 7.85 14.48 15.90
CA ALA A 143 8.37 13.72 14.77
C ALA A 143 7.25 13.14 13.90
N ALA A 144 6.27 12.47 14.52
CA ALA A 144 5.12 11.92 13.81
C ALA A 144 4.31 13.01 13.08
N GLN A 145 4.00 14.11 13.77
CA GLN A 145 3.27 15.24 13.18
C GLN A 145 4.05 15.91 12.03
N THR A 146 5.37 16.00 12.14
CA THR A 146 6.24 16.55 11.09
C THR A 146 6.18 15.69 9.83
N VAL A 147 6.25 14.37 10.00
CA VAL A 147 6.15 13.43 8.87
C VAL A 147 4.75 13.50 8.23
N MET A 148 3.69 13.54 9.04
CA MET A 148 2.32 13.65 8.54
C MET A 148 2.11 14.95 7.74
N GLY A 149 2.50 16.10 8.28
CA GLY A 149 2.34 17.39 7.58
C GLY A 149 3.18 17.49 6.30
N ALA A 150 4.38 16.89 6.28
CA ALA A 150 5.19 16.82 5.07
C ALA A 150 4.53 15.92 4.00
N ALA A 151 3.95 14.79 4.40
CA ALA A 151 3.22 13.91 3.48
C ALA A 151 1.95 14.56 2.94
N GLU A 152 1.16 15.21 3.79
CA GLU A 152 -0.04 15.97 3.40
C GLU A 152 0.32 17.06 2.38
N MET A 153 1.36 17.85 2.63
CA MET A 153 1.81 18.86 1.67
C MET A 153 2.15 18.26 0.30
N VAL A 154 2.78 17.09 0.25
CA VAL A 154 3.09 16.42 -1.03
C VAL A 154 1.83 15.91 -1.73
N LEU A 155 0.85 15.41 -0.97
CA LEU A 155 -0.39 14.84 -1.52
C LEU A 155 -1.38 15.91 -1.98
N GLU A 156 -1.43 17.04 -1.28
CA GLU A 156 -2.35 18.14 -1.57
C GLU A 156 -1.76 19.16 -2.56
N SER A 157 -0.43 19.29 -2.58
CA SER A 157 0.25 20.15 -3.54
C SER A 157 0.38 19.46 -4.90
N SER A 158 0.32 20.25 -5.97
CA SER A 158 0.72 19.81 -7.32
C SER A 158 2.22 20.01 -7.58
N GLU A 159 2.99 20.42 -6.58
CA GLU A 159 4.40 20.74 -6.71
C GLU A 159 5.31 19.53 -6.49
N HIS A 160 6.45 19.55 -7.19
CA HIS A 160 7.47 18.54 -6.99
C HIS A 160 8.08 18.64 -5.57
N PRO A 161 8.36 17.51 -4.87
CA PRO A 161 8.90 17.54 -3.50
C PRO A 161 10.18 18.35 -3.33
N ALA A 162 11.03 18.44 -4.36
CA ALA A 162 12.22 19.29 -4.33
C ALA A 162 11.87 20.78 -4.15
N VAL A 163 10.77 21.25 -4.76
CA VAL A 163 10.30 22.64 -4.64
C VAL A 163 9.77 22.89 -3.24
N LEU A 164 8.95 21.97 -2.71
CA LEU A 164 8.46 22.06 -1.32
C LEU A 164 9.61 22.10 -0.31
N LYS A 165 10.63 21.27 -0.52
CA LYS A 165 11.86 21.27 0.28
C LYS A 165 12.61 22.61 0.18
N ASP A 166 12.76 23.18 -1.01
CA ASP A 166 13.43 24.47 -1.18
C ASP A 166 12.66 25.63 -0.53
N LYS A 167 11.31 25.60 -0.54
CA LYS A 167 10.45 26.61 0.11
C LYS A 167 10.64 26.71 1.63
N VAL A 168 11.06 25.63 2.29
CA VAL A 168 11.31 25.60 3.74
C VAL A 168 12.80 25.76 4.09
N CYS A 169 13.67 25.93 3.10
CA CYS A 169 15.11 26.11 3.26
C CYS A 169 15.51 27.57 3.04
N SER A 170 15.79 28.29 4.12
CA SER A 170 16.42 29.61 4.03
C SER A 170 17.93 29.49 3.80
N PRO A 171 18.56 30.43 3.07
CA PRO A 171 20.01 30.48 2.91
C PRO A 171 20.72 30.53 4.28
N GLY A 172 21.61 29.57 4.53
CA GLY A 172 22.35 29.47 5.80
C GLY A 172 21.51 29.05 7.03
N GLY A 173 20.25 28.67 6.84
CA GLY A 173 19.35 28.28 7.92
C GLY A 173 19.62 26.89 8.53
N THR A 174 18.87 26.57 9.59
CA THR A 174 18.94 25.27 10.28
C THR A 174 18.53 24.10 9.37
N THR A 175 17.49 24.29 8.56
CA THR A 175 16.98 23.26 7.64
C THR A 175 18.05 22.82 6.65
N ILE A 176 18.77 23.76 6.03
CA ILE A 176 19.80 23.43 5.03
C ILE A 176 21.05 22.79 5.66
N ALA A 177 21.37 23.15 6.91
CA ALA A 177 22.42 22.47 7.67
C ALA A 177 22.05 21.01 7.95
N GLY A 178 20.81 20.73 8.34
CA GLY A 178 20.31 19.36 8.54
C GLY A 178 20.30 18.55 7.23
N LEU A 179 19.80 19.15 6.15
CA LEU A 179 19.80 18.50 4.82
C LEU A 179 21.20 18.15 4.34
N ARG A 180 22.19 19.01 4.58
CA ARG A 180 23.59 18.73 4.24
C ARG A 180 24.09 17.46 4.94
N GLU A 181 23.74 17.26 6.21
CA GLU A 181 24.14 16.07 6.96
C GLU A 181 23.44 14.79 6.48
N LEU A 182 22.16 14.89 6.09
CA LEU A 182 21.43 13.78 5.47
C LEU A 182 22.06 13.38 4.12
N GLU A 183 22.39 14.34 3.28
CA GLU A 183 23.06 14.08 2.00
C GLU A 183 24.47 13.50 2.22
N ARG A 184 25.24 14.04 3.18
CA ARG A 184 26.57 13.51 3.56
C ARG A 184 26.50 12.05 4.02
N SER A 185 25.42 11.68 4.68
CA SER A 185 25.19 10.32 5.18
C SER A 185 24.58 9.38 4.13
N GLY A 186 24.35 9.86 2.90
CA GLY A 186 23.81 9.04 1.82
C GLY A 186 22.33 8.69 1.95
N PHE A 187 21.53 9.54 2.61
CA PHE A 187 20.13 9.27 2.92
C PHE A 187 19.31 8.78 1.71
N ARG A 188 19.41 9.46 0.56
CA ARG A 188 18.69 9.06 -0.66
C ARG A 188 19.07 7.65 -1.12
N SER A 189 20.37 7.35 -1.10
CA SER A 189 20.88 6.04 -1.50
C SER A 189 20.37 4.96 -0.55
N ALA A 190 20.38 5.20 0.76
CA ALA A 190 19.87 4.25 1.74
C ALA A 190 18.39 3.92 1.51
N VAL A 191 17.56 4.94 1.24
CA VAL A 191 16.13 4.74 0.97
C VAL A 191 15.90 3.95 -0.34
N ILE A 192 16.64 4.28 -1.40
CA ILE A 192 16.54 3.59 -2.70
C ILE A 192 16.95 2.12 -2.56
N GLU A 193 18.07 1.84 -1.90
CA GLU A 193 18.55 0.47 -1.71
C GLU A 193 17.62 -0.34 -0.79
N ALA A 194 17.00 0.28 0.22
CA ALA A 194 16.01 -0.39 1.06
C ALA A 194 14.78 -0.85 0.25
N VAL A 195 14.28 0.01 -0.64
CA VAL A 195 13.18 -0.32 -1.55
C VAL A 195 13.58 -1.47 -2.48
N LYS A 196 14.74 -1.35 -3.12
CA LYS A 196 15.26 -2.36 -4.04
C LYS A 196 15.44 -3.72 -3.35
N ALA A 197 16.05 -3.74 -2.17
CA ALA A 197 16.23 -4.97 -1.40
C ALA A 197 14.90 -5.63 -1.02
N ALA A 198 13.88 -4.84 -0.67
CA ALA A 198 12.55 -5.36 -0.40
C ALA A 198 11.91 -5.97 -1.66
N THR A 199 12.04 -5.30 -2.82
CA THR A 199 11.58 -5.82 -4.12
C THR A 199 12.31 -7.10 -4.51
N ASP A 200 13.64 -7.12 -4.44
CA ASP A 200 14.47 -8.29 -4.75
C ASP A 200 14.11 -9.47 -3.85
N ARG A 201 13.86 -9.21 -2.56
CA ARG A 201 13.40 -10.23 -1.63
C ARG A 201 12.02 -10.77 -2.01
N ALA A 202 11.08 -9.91 -2.32
CA ALA A 202 9.73 -10.32 -2.75
C ALA A 202 9.79 -11.19 -4.01
N ASN A 203 10.63 -10.83 -4.98
CA ASN A 203 10.85 -11.61 -6.19
C ASN A 203 11.53 -12.96 -5.90
N SER A 204 12.44 -13.04 -4.94
CA SER A 204 13.09 -14.31 -4.54
C SER A 204 12.18 -15.29 -3.79
N MET A 205 11.03 -14.80 -3.30
CA MET A 205 10.03 -15.60 -2.59
C MET A 205 8.88 -16.08 -3.49
N SER A 206 8.89 -15.66 -4.77
CA SER A 206 7.95 -16.04 -5.82
C SER A 206 8.52 -17.20 -6.64
#